data_AF-A0A0C9TXW0-F1
#
_entry.id   AF-A0A0C9TXW0-F1
#
_cell.length_a   1.000
_cell.length_b   1.000
_cell.length_c   1.000
_cell.angle_alpha   90.00
_cell.angle_beta   90.00
_cell.angle_gamma   90.00
#
_symmetry.space_group_name_H-M   'P 1'
#
loop_
_entity.id
_entity.type
_entity.pdbx_description
1 polymer ?
#
loop_
_entity_poly.entity_id
_entity_poly.type
_entity_poly.pdbx_seq_one_letter_code
_entity_poly.pdbx_strand_id
1 'polypeptide(L)'
;MSVVYTPASHTILNLSLDRILIYPPTRIGAVNITYADLKRLDSGEFLNDTLIEFGLKLWLNELRVEKPELADQIHVFSSFFYTQLNHKK
;
A
#
# COMPACT_ATOMS: atom_id res chain seq x y z
N MET A 1 -3.50 41.08 -13.48
CA MET A 1 -2.09 40.65 -13.52
C MET A 1 -2.10 39.23 -14.07
N SER A 2 -1.83 39.13 -15.37
CA SER A 2 -1.98 37.92 -16.17
C SER A 2 -0.79 37.00 -15.92
N VAL A 3 -1.03 35.73 -15.63
CA VAL A 3 0.00 34.71 -15.79
C VAL A 3 -0.40 33.86 -16.98
N VAL A 4 0.48 33.91 -17.97
CA VAL A 4 0.32 33.39 -19.33
C VAL A 4 0.40 31.86 -19.32
N TYR A 5 -0.53 31.23 -20.05
CA TYR A 5 -0.57 29.80 -20.31
C TYR A 5 0.51 29.43 -21.34
N THR A 6 1.40 28.48 -21.03
CA THR A 6 2.31 27.85 -22.01
C THR A 6 2.14 26.33 -22.02
N PRO A 7 1.93 25.67 -23.18
CA PRO A 7 1.49 24.29 -23.26
C PRO A 7 2.66 23.34 -23.63
N ALA A 8 3.65 23.17 -22.76
CA ALA A 8 4.79 22.28 -23.08
C ALA A 8 5.38 21.49 -21.91
N SER A 9 4.63 21.26 -20.84
CA SER A 9 5.09 20.41 -19.73
C SER A 9 3.93 19.74 -18.98
N HIS A 10 2.93 19.25 -19.68
CA HIS A 10 2.00 18.27 -19.12
C HIS A 10 2.56 16.89 -19.47
N THR A 11 3.23 16.21 -18.53
CA THR A 11 3.24 14.72 -18.37
C THR A 11 4.15 14.25 -17.22
N ILE A 12 5.13 15.04 -16.72
CA ILE A 12 6.12 14.50 -15.74
C ILE A 12 5.74 14.70 -14.24
N LEU A 13 4.67 15.45 -13.91
CA LEU A 13 4.30 15.74 -12.50
C LEU A 13 3.06 14.99 -11.97
N ASN A 14 2.50 14.03 -12.73
CA ASN A 14 1.28 13.32 -12.29
C ASN A 14 1.54 11.95 -11.65
N LEU A 15 2.79 11.54 -11.45
CA LEU A 15 3.12 10.23 -10.88
C LEU A 15 3.41 10.27 -9.36
N SER A 16 3.52 11.47 -8.77
CA SER A 16 3.97 11.67 -7.38
C SER A 16 2.92 12.26 -6.43
N LEU A 17 1.81 12.81 -6.93
CA LEU A 17 0.78 13.45 -6.08
C LEU A 17 -0.26 12.49 -5.51
N ASP A 18 -0.35 11.26 -6.03
CA ASP A 18 -1.34 10.28 -5.58
C ASP A 18 -0.84 9.32 -4.49
N ARG A 19 0.46 9.37 -4.14
CA ARG A 19 1.07 8.50 -3.13
C ARG A 19 1.01 9.14 -1.75
N ILE A 20 0.46 8.42 -0.79
CA ILE A 20 0.22 8.90 0.58
C ILE A 20 1.19 8.27 1.57
N LEU A 21 1.35 6.95 1.49
CA LEU A 21 2.19 6.22 2.44
C LEU A 21 2.92 5.07 1.75
N ILE A 22 4.19 4.88 2.10
CA ILE A 22 4.93 3.66 1.79
C ILE A 22 5.20 2.95 3.12
N TYR A 23 4.79 1.69 3.22
CA TYR A 23 4.94 0.94 4.45
C TYR A 23 5.35 -0.53 4.23
N PRO A 24 6.31 -1.08 4.98
CA PRO A 24 7.22 -0.36 5.86
C PRO A 24 8.08 0.67 5.08
N PRO A 25 8.71 1.64 5.76
CA PRO A 25 9.57 2.64 5.09
C PRO A 25 10.79 2.02 4.38
N THR A 26 11.10 0.76 4.67
CA THR A 26 12.10 -0.03 3.97
C THR A 26 11.63 -0.42 2.56
N ARG A 27 12.51 -0.41 1.56
CA ARG A 27 12.13 -0.69 0.16
C ARG A 27 11.64 -2.12 -0.12
N ILE A 28 12.11 -3.11 0.64
CA ILE A 28 11.81 -4.52 0.35
C ILE A 28 10.42 -4.84 0.89
N GLY A 29 9.51 -5.23 -0.01
CA GLY A 29 8.15 -5.63 0.36
C GLY A 29 7.29 -4.49 0.88
N ALA A 30 7.58 -3.23 0.53
CA ALA A 30 6.71 -2.12 0.90
C ALA A 30 5.41 -2.10 0.09
N VAL A 31 4.30 -1.84 0.77
CA VAL A 31 3.04 -1.44 0.16
C VAL A 31 3.02 0.07 -0.06
N ASN A 32 2.42 0.49 -1.16
CA ASN A 32 2.26 1.88 -1.53
C ASN A 32 0.77 2.23 -1.47
N ILE A 33 0.38 3.02 -0.48
CA ILE A 33 -0.99 3.51 -0.30
C ILE A 33 -1.16 4.80 -1.07
N THR A 34 -2.21 4.85 -1.87
CA THR A 34 -2.62 5.99 -2.68
C THR A 34 -3.88 6.66 -2.15
N TYR A 35 -4.23 7.83 -2.70
CA TYR A 35 -5.49 8.49 -2.38
C TYR A 35 -6.72 7.66 -2.79
N ALA A 36 -6.62 6.88 -3.86
CA ALA A 36 -7.69 5.97 -4.26
C ALA A 36 -7.90 4.84 -3.25
N ASP A 37 -6.81 4.32 -2.66
CA ASP A 37 -6.90 3.32 -1.59
C ASP A 37 -7.60 3.92 -0.37
N LEU A 38 -7.26 5.14 0.06
CA LEU A 38 -7.90 5.77 1.21
C LEU A 38 -9.42 5.90 1.10
N LYS A 39 -9.96 6.17 -0.09
CA LYS A 39 -11.42 6.24 -0.30
C LYS A 39 -12.13 4.93 0.04
N ARG A 40 -11.42 3.79 0.03
CA ARG A 40 -11.97 2.48 0.38
C ARG A 40 -12.15 2.28 1.89
N LEU A 41 -11.67 3.23 2.71
CA LEU A 41 -11.92 3.26 4.15
C LEU A 41 -13.26 3.95 4.50
N ASP A 42 -13.93 4.58 3.53
CA ASP A 42 -15.22 5.22 3.75
C ASP A 42 -16.31 4.18 4.09
N SER A 43 -17.33 4.62 4.83
CA SER A 43 -18.40 3.74 5.30
C SER A 43 -19.18 3.13 4.13
N GLY A 44 -19.38 1.81 4.18
CA GLY A 44 -20.10 1.06 3.15
C GLY A 44 -19.25 0.59 1.98
N GLU A 45 -17.96 0.94 1.95
CA GLU A 45 -17.02 0.51 0.92
C GLU A 45 -16.28 -0.77 1.33
N PHE A 46 -15.91 -1.59 0.33
CA PHE A 46 -15.04 -2.74 0.57
C PHE A 46 -13.57 -2.31 0.57
N LEU A 47 -12.83 -2.77 1.59
CA LEU A 47 -11.37 -2.69 1.61
C LEU A 47 -10.79 -3.40 0.39
N ASN A 48 -9.69 -2.85 -0.14
CA ASN A 48 -8.94 -3.50 -1.20
C ASN A 48 -7.73 -4.25 -0.64
N ASP A 49 -7.13 -5.08 -1.50
CA ASP A 49 -5.97 -5.89 -1.16
C ASP A 49 -4.80 -5.07 -0.60
N THR A 50 -4.54 -3.88 -1.14
CA THR A 50 -3.48 -2.97 -0.68
C THR A 50 -3.67 -2.59 0.79
N LEU A 51 -4.89 -2.20 1.18
CA LEU A 51 -5.21 -1.82 2.55
C LEU A 51 -5.18 -3.02 3.50
N ILE A 52 -5.64 -4.18 3.05
CA ILE A 52 -5.58 -5.41 3.84
C ILE A 52 -4.11 -5.79 4.11
N GLU A 53 -3.27 -5.77 3.07
CA GLU A 53 -1.84 -6.07 3.21
C GLU A 53 -1.12 -5.05 4.10
N PHE A 54 -1.47 -3.77 3.98
CA PHE A 54 -0.98 -2.72 4.87
C PHE A 54 -1.31 -3.01 6.33
N GLY A 55 -2.58 -3.27 6.65
CA GLY A 55 -3.04 -3.51 8.02
C GLY A 55 -2.33 -4.71 8.66
N LEU A 56 -2.19 -5.82 7.93
CA LEU A 56 -1.48 -7.00 8.41
C LEU A 56 0.00 -6.71 8.71
N LYS A 57 0.68 -5.95 7.85
CA LYS A 57 2.07 -5.55 8.08
C LYS A 57 2.21 -4.57 9.25
N LEU A 58 1.22 -3.70 9.46
CA LEU A 58 1.20 -2.77 10.57
C LEU A 58 1.13 -3.54 11.89
N TRP A 59 0.14 -4.42 12.04
CA TRP A 59 -0.03 -5.24 13.24
C TRP A 59 1.15 -6.20 13.48
N LEU A 60 1.72 -6.79 12.43
CA LEU A 60 2.90 -7.64 12.61
C LEU A 60 4.10 -6.83 13.12
N ASN A 61 4.26 -5.58 12.68
CA ASN A 61 5.34 -4.73 13.17
C ASN A 61 5.11 -4.26 14.61
N GLU A 62 3.87 -3.93 14.98
CA GLU A 62 3.51 -3.66 16.38
C GLU A 62 3.79 -4.89 17.25
N LEU A 63 3.41 -6.08 16.79
CA LEU A 63 3.69 -7.34 17.46
C LEU A 63 5.19 -7.62 17.59
N ARG A 64 6.02 -7.23 16.60
CA ARG A 64 7.49 -7.34 16.71
C ARG A 64 8.05 -6.49 17.84
N VAL A 65 7.46 -5.33 18.10
CA VAL A 65 7.87 -4.45 19.20
C VAL A 65 7.46 -5.04 20.55
N GLU A 66 6.25 -5.60 20.65
CA GLU A 66 5.73 -6.14 21.91
C GLU A 66 6.24 -7.55 22.25
N LYS A 67 6.34 -8.43 21.24
CA LYS A 67 6.62 -9.87 21.36
C LYS A 67 7.43 -10.38 20.17
N PRO A 68 8.74 -10.05 20.09
CA PRO A 68 9.57 -10.37 18.93
C PRO A 68 9.61 -11.87 18.60
N GLU A 69 9.72 -12.73 19.61
CA GLU A 69 9.77 -14.20 19.41
C GLU A 69 8.49 -14.76 18.78
N LEU A 70 7.32 -14.18 19.09
CA LEU A 70 6.06 -14.58 18.48
C LEU A 70 5.96 -14.05 17.06
N ALA A 71 6.40 -12.82 16.82
CA ALA A 71 6.34 -12.21 15.51
C ALA A 71 7.26 -12.91 14.50
N ASP A 72 8.40 -13.46 14.92
CA ASP A 72 9.31 -14.24 14.07
C ASP A 72 8.70 -15.57 13.61
N GLN A 73 7.67 -16.06 14.31
CA GLN A 73 6.93 -17.26 13.93
C GLN A 73 5.80 -16.96 12.91
N ILE A 74 5.58 -15.69 12.57
CA ILE A 74 4.48 -15.24 11.72
C ILE A 74 5.02 -14.71 10.40
N HIS A 75 4.54 -15.30 9.29
CA HIS A 75 4.82 -14.81 7.94
C HIS A 75 3.52 -14.37 7.27
N VAL A 76 3.50 -13.12 6.77
CA VAL A 76 2.37 -12.56 6.03
C VAL A 76 2.72 -12.59 4.53
N PHE A 77 1.98 -13.39 3.78
CA PHE A 77 2.04 -13.40 2.32
C PHE A 77 1.19 -12.26 1.72
N SER A 78 1.54 -11.79 0.52
CA SER A 78 0.67 -10.87 -0.23
C SER A 78 -0.57 -11.60 -0.77
N SER A 79 -1.64 -10.86 -1.07
CA SER A 79 -2.88 -11.44 -1.61
C SER A 79 -2.66 -12.18 -2.94
N PHE A 80 -1.70 -11.73 -3.75
CA PHE A 80 -1.31 -12.36 -5.01
C PHE A 80 -0.77 -13.79 -4.84
N PHE A 81 -0.24 -14.15 -3.68
CA PHE A 81 0.27 -15.49 -3.41
C PHE A 81 -0.83 -16.55 -3.52
N TYR A 82 -2.03 -16.25 -3.02
CA TYR A 82 -3.17 -17.17 -3.10
C TYR A 82 -3.63 -17.38 -4.54
N THR A 83 -3.68 -16.31 -5.33
CA THR A 83 -4.00 -16.38 -6.77
C THR A 83 -3.02 -17.31 -7.49
N GLN A 84 -1.73 -17.25 -7.17
CA GLN A 84 -0.72 -18.13 -7.75
C GLN A 84 -0.81 -19.59 -7.30
N LEU A 85 -1.28 -19.87 -6.08
CA LEU A 85 -1.48 -21.24 -5.62
C LEU A 85 -2.64 -21.95 -6.33
N ASN A 86 -3.66 -21.20 -6.75
CA ASN A 86 -4.81 -21.72 -7.47
C ASN A 86 -4.58 -21.86 -8.99
N HIS A 87 -3.43 -21.44 -9.50
CA HIS A 87 -2.97 -21.76 -10.86
C HIS A 87 -2.40 -23.20 -10.95
N LYS A 88 -3.09 -24.18 -10.36
CA LYS A 88 -2.86 -25.60 -10.68
C LYS A 88 -3.64 -25.93 -11.95
N LYS A 89 -2.91 -26.20 -13.04
CA LYS A 89 -3.44 -26.88 -14.22
C LYS A 89 -4.07 -28.22 -13.84
#